data_AF-A0A848GTH7-F1
#
_entry.id   AF-A0A848GTH7-F1
#
_cell.length_a   1.000
_cell.length_b   1.000
_cell.length_c   1.000
_cell.angle_alpha   90.00
_cell.angle_beta   90.00
_cell.angle_gamma   90.00
#
_symmetry.space_group_name_H-M   'P 1'
#
loop_
_entity.id
_entity.type
_entity.pdbx_description
1 polymer ?
#
loop_
_entity_poly.entity_id
_entity_poly.type
_entity_poly.pdbx_seq_one_letter_code
_entity_poly.pdbx_strand_id
1 'polypeptide(L)'
;MKNILPLLLVIISAMLFSCGKKNDDKVSPEGDATWKLGTYAYVKGTSAQTSSADGKITSIAVSTVGTGGNYGAFSGSALTIVFHGFLGEGQYSLGSEEMLAADASNRTIVINCTVGTAVSTGAVMYTYGGTAATATVTKDKDGKFHVSLPTTTLTKKLEVLGGIAGAREAYELTVNNAY
;
A
#
# COMPACT_ATOMS: atom_id res chain seq x y z
N MET A 1 -7.45 43.67 54.78
CA MET A 1 -6.74 42.44 54.39
C MET A 1 -7.64 41.60 53.49
N LYS A 2 -7.03 40.99 52.46
CA LYS A 2 -7.53 39.94 51.54
C LYS A 2 -8.36 40.34 50.31
N ASN A 3 -7.61 40.37 49.20
CA ASN A 3 -8.00 40.10 47.81
C ASN A 3 -8.61 38.70 47.64
N ILE A 4 -9.29 38.49 46.50
CA ILE A 4 -9.42 37.29 45.62
C ILE A 4 -10.77 37.48 44.87
N LEU A 5 -10.84 38.18 43.72
CA LEU A 5 -10.55 37.77 42.33
C LEU A 5 -11.28 36.46 41.90
N PRO A 6 -12.07 36.47 40.81
CA PRO A 6 -13.24 35.62 40.61
C PRO A 6 -12.87 34.23 40.09
N LEU A 7 -13.54 33.19 40.60
CA LEU A 7 -13.39 31.81 40.20
C LEU A 7 -14.78 31.24 39.84
N LEU A 8 -14.82 30.37 38.83
CA LEU A 8 -15.96 29.61 38.32
C LEU A 8 -16.89 30.29 37.31
N LEU A 9 -16.29 30.72 36.21
CA LEU A 9 -16.93 30.70 34.90
C LEU A 9 -16.47 29.43 34.14
N VAL A 10 -16.85 28.23 34.62
CA VAL A 10 -16.64 26.95 33.90
C VAL A 10 -17.82 26.02 34.17
N ILE A 11 -19.00 26.43 33.71
CA ILE A 11 -20.16 25.56 33.52
C ILE A 11 -20.56 25.74 32.06
N ILE A 12 -19.97 24.93 31.16
CA ILE A 12 -20.43 24.56 29.81
C ILE A 12 -19.33 23.62 29.26
N SER A 13 -19.43 22.33 29.55
CA SER A 13 -18.66 21.29 28.85
C SER A 13 -19.40 19.95 28.81
N ALA A 14 -20.73 19.98 28.97
CA ALA A 14 -21.60 18.84 28.70
C ALA A 14 -22.22 19.02 27.31
N MET A 15 -21.41 18.90 26.26
CA MET A 15 -21.89 18.69 24.90
C MET A 15 -21.15 17.49 24.30
N LEU A 16 -21.78 16.32 24.49
CA LEU A 16 -22.13 15.39 23.43
C LEU A 16 -21.10 15.21 22.30
N PHE A 17 -20.27 14.17 22.39
CA PHE A 17 -19.94 13.34 21.24
C PHE A 17 -20.28 11.89 21.56
N SER A 18 -21.58 11.60 21.43
CA SER A 18 -22.04 10.27 21.04
C SER A 18 -21.55 10.04 19.61
N CYS A 19 -20.36 9.44 19.47
CA CYS A 19 -19.96 8.83 18.20
C CYS A 19 -20.82 7.57 18.03
N GLY A 20 -22.01 7.80 17.47
CA GLY A 20 -22.91 6.73 17.05
C GLY A 20 -22.16 5.76 16.14
N LYS A 21 -22.38 4.47 16.41
CA LYS A 21 -22.27 3.39 15.44
C LYS A 21 -22.99 3.82 14.16
N LYS A 22 -22.25 4.34 13.19
CA LYS A 22 -22.67 4.32 11.79
C LYS A 22 -22.03 3.07 11.20
N ASN A 23 -22.85 2.27 10.55
CA ASN A 23 -22.46 1.09 9.80
C ASN A 23 -21.17 1.38 9.04
N ASP A 24 -20.21 0.46 9.14
CA ASP A 24 -19.02 0.40 8.30
C ASP A 24 -19.45 0.12 6.85
N ASP A 25 -20.16 1.06 6.23
CA ASP A 25 -20.13 1.18 4.79
C ASP A 25 -18.69 1.55 4.47
N LYS A 26 -17.89 0.52 4.17
CA LYS A 26 -16.53 0.67 3.70
C LYS A 26 -16.59 1.51 2.43
N VAL A 27 -16.46 2.82 2.57
CA VAL A 27 -16.32 3.76 1.46
C VAL A 27 -15.14 3.26 0.65
N SER A 28 -15.42 2.77 -0.56
CA SER A 28 -14.37 2.45 -1.51
C SER A 28 -13.62 3.76 -1.75
N PRO A 29 -12.34 3.86 -1.38
CA PRO A 29 -11.68 5.13 -1.45
C PRO A 29 -11.52 5.51 -2.93
N GLU A 30 -12.01 6.70 -3.30
CA GLU A 30 -11.90 7.25 -4.66
C GLU A 30 -10.51 7.86 -4.84
N GLY A 31 -9.77 7.35 -5.82
CA GLY A 31 -8.43 7.82 -6.18
C GLY A 31 -7.98 7.17 -7.48
N ASP A 32 -7.03 7.80 -8.16
CA ASP A 32 -6.51 7.35 -9.46
C ASP A 32 -5.58 6.13 -9.34
N ALA A 33 -4.98 5.91 -8.17
CA ALA A 33 -4.22 4.71 -7.82
C ALA A 33 -4.78 4.09 -6.54
N THR A 34 -5.23 2.83 -6.61
CA THR A 34 -5.82 2.12 -5.46
C THR A 34 -5.28 0.70 -5.35
N TRP A 35 -5.27 0.15 -4.14
CA TRP A 35 -5.05 -1.28 -3.95
C TRP A 35 -5.85 -1.82 -2.78
N LYS A 36 -6.05 -3.13 -2.78
CA LYS A 36 -6.74 -3.86 -1.71
C LYS A 36 -5.86 -4.99 -1.21
N LEU A 37 -5.76 -5.14 0.11
CA LEU A 37 -5.13 -6.28 0.76
C LEU A 37 -6.17 -6.99 1.63
N GLY A 38 -6.63 -8.15 1.20
CA GLY A 38 -7.81 -8.82 1.74
C GLY A 38 -9.02 -7.89 1.71
N THR A 39 -9.56 -7.56 2.88
CA THR A 39 -10.74 -6.69 2.99
C THR A 39 -10.42 -5.22 3.21
N TYR A 40 -9.13 -4.86 3.27
CA TYR A 40 -8.67 -3.49 3.47
C TYR A 40 -8.41 -2.84 2.11
N ALA A 41 -8.95 -1.65 1.89
CA ALA A 41 -8.79 -0.88 0.66
C ALA A 41 -8.05 0.41 0.95
N TYR A 42 -7.18 0.79 0.03
CA TYR A 42 -6.30 1.94 0.16
C TYR A 42 -6.32 2.75 -1.13
N VAL A 43 -6.37 4.08 -0.97
CA VAL A 43 -5.96 5.02 -2.01
C VAL A 43 -4.51 5.40 -1.75
N LYS A 44 -3.76 5.58 -2.84
CA LYS A 44 -2.40 6.11 -2.77
C LYS A 44 -2.34 7.38 -1.92
N GLY A 45 -1.53 7.36 -0.85
CA GLY A 45 -1.15 8.57 -0.12
C GLY A 45 0.01 9.29 -0.80
N THR A 46 1.05 8.55 -1.18
CA THR A 46 2.20 9.05 -1.95
C THR A 46 2.77 7.96 -2.86
N SER A 47 3.48 8.36 -3.90
CA SER A 47 4.28 7.44 -4.70
C SER A 47 5.58 8.05 -5.20
N ALA A 48 6.50 7.16 -5.53
CA ALA A 48 7.72 7.47 -6.24
C ALA A 48 7.97 6.41 -7.30
N GLN A 49 8.43 6.84 -8.47
CA GLN A 49 8.93 5.97 -9.52
C GLN A 49 10.36 6.39 -9.86
N THR A 50 11.26 5.41 -9.91
CA THR A 50 12.64 5.57 -10.36
C THR A 50 12.96 4.50 -11.38
N SER A 51 13.70 4.88 -12.41
CA SER A 51 14.35 3.92 -13.30
C SER A 51 15.87 4.04 -13.14
N SER A 52 16.59 2.92 -13.29
CA SER A 52 18.06 2.93 -13.35
C SER A 52 18.54 3.84 -14.49
N ALA A 53 19.77 4.33 -14.42
CA ALA A 53 20.31 5.26 -15.41
C ALA A 53 20.31 4.70 -16.84
N ASP A 54 20.39 3.38 -16.99
CA ASP A 54 20.28 2.66 -18.26
C ASP A 54 18.84 2.25 -18.63
N GLY A 55 17.84 2.68 -17.84
CA GLY A 55 16.43 2.39 -18.02
C GLY A 55 16.05 0.92 -17.81
N LYS A 56 17.00 0.07 -17.37
CA LYS A 56 16.78 -1.36 -17.30
C LYS A 56 15.81 -1.75 -16.22
N ILE A 57 15.99 -1.25 -15.00
CA ILE A 57 15.11 -1.55 -13.87
C ILE A 57 14.25 -0.33 -13.61
N THR A 58 12.94 -0.54 -13.52
CA THR A 58 11.99 0.46 -13.02
C THR A 58 11.41 -0.05 -11.72
N SER A 59 11.41 0.83 -10.71
CA SER A 59 10.83 0.59 -9.39
C SER A 59 9.77 1.63 -9.11
N ILE A 60 8.60 1.17 -8.70
CA ILE A 60 7.49 2.00 -8.23
C ILE A 60 7.25 1.66 -6.77
N ALA A 61 7.21 2.68 -5.92
CA ALA A 61 6.81 2.54 -4.53
C ALA A 61 5.54 3.36 -4.31
N VAL A 62 4.49 2.73 -3.78
CA VAL A 62 3.23 3.38 -3.46
C VAL A 62 2.92 3.14 -1.99
N SER A 63 2.66 4.21 -1.24
CA SER A 63 2.45 4.14 0.21
C SER A 63 1.11 4.72 0.62
N THR A 64 0.52 4.16 1.66
CA THR A 64 -0.67 4.71 2.31
C THR A 64 -0.35 5.94 3.16
N VAL A 65 0.92 6.13 3.53
CA VAL A 65 1.39 7.26 4.34
C VAL A 65 1.45 8.53 3.47
N GLY A 66 0.90 9.64 3.95
CA GLY A 66 0.78 10.90 3.21
C GLY A 66 -0.59 11.56 3.43
N THR A 67 -1.18 12.12 2.38
CA THR A 67 -2.55 12.69 2.41
C THR A 67 -3.66 11.64 2.49
N GLY A 68 -3.32 10.35 2.48
CA GLY A 68 -4.26 9.23 2.40
C GLY A 68 -5.16 9.01 3.62
N GLY A 69 -4.87 9.60 4.78
CA GLY A 69 -5.72 9.42 5.96
C GLY A 69 -5.62 8.02 6.60
N ASN A 70 -6.53 7.71 7.52
CA ASN A 70 -6.45 6.51 8.37
C ASN A 70 -7.22 5.33 7.76
N TYR A 71 -6.51 4.38 7.14
CA TYR A 71 -7.09 3.20 6.49
C TYR A 71 -7.22 1.95 7.39
N GLY A 72 -7.29 2.15 8.71
CA GLY A 72 -7.44 1.06 9.68
C GLY A 72 -6.11 0.41 10.07
N ALA A 73 -6.15 -0.89 10.40
CA ALA A 73 -5.05 -1.60 11.07
C ALA A 73 -3.73 -1.60 10.29
N PHE A 74 -3.77 -1.39 8.98
CA PHE A 74 -2.63 -1.50 8.06
C PHE A 74 -2.31 -0.15 7.39
N SER A 75 -2.61 0.95 8.06
CA SER A 75 -2.42 2.32 7.56
C SER A 75 -0.96 2.74 7.32
N GLY A 76 0.02 1.92 7.71
CA GLY A 76 1.45 2.11 7.40
C GLY A 76 1.96 1.16 6.30
N SER A 77 1.11 0.80 5.33
CA SER A 77 1.48 -0.16 4.28
C SER A 77 2.10 0.50 3.06
N ALA A 78 3.00 -0.24 2.40
CA ALA A 78 3.59 0.14 1.13
C ALA A 78 3.56 -1.03 0.14
N LEU A 79 3.33 -0.69 -1.12
CA LEU A 79 3.47 -1.56 -2.27
C LEU A 79 4.76 -1.17 -3.00
N THR A 80 5.62 -2.15 -3.25
CA THR A 80 6.81 -1.97 -4.09
C THR A 80 6.69 -2.88 -5.30
N ILE A 81 6.89 -2.31 -6.48
CA ILE A 81 6.79 -2.99 -7.76
C ILE A 81 8.12 -2.78 -8.50
N VAL A 82 8.71 -3.85 -9.03
CA VAL A 82 9.98 -3.79 -9.76
C VAL A 82 9.90 -4.63 -11.02
N PHE A 83 10.33 -4.08 -12.16
CA PHE A 83 10.32 -4.78 -13.45
C PHE A 83 11.34 -4.18 -14.43
N HIS A 84 11.54 -4.86 -15.56
CA HIS A 84 12.35 -4.36 -16.65
C HIS A 84 11.61 -3.29 -17.46
N GLY A 85 11.91 -2.02 -17.20
CA GLY A 85 11.20 -0.87 -17.78
C GLY A 85 11.44 -0.72 -19.29
N PHE A 86 12.64 -1.06 -19.78
CA PHE A 86 12.96 -1.00 -21.20
C PHE A 86 12.13 -1.94 -22.08
N LEU A 87 11.50 -2.97 -21.49
CA LEU A 87 10.58 -3.87 -22.21
C LEU A 87 9.22 -3.22 -22.53
N GLY A 88 8.95 -2.02 -21.98
CA GLY A 88 7.82 -1.19 -22.34
C GLY A 88 6.49 -1.60 -21.70
N GLU A 89 5.39 -1.27 -22.38
CA GLU A 89 4.03 -1.60 -21.93
C GLU A 89 3.66 -3.06 -22.25
N GLY A 90 2.64 -3.59 -21.57
CA GLY A 90 1.97 -4.86 -21.85
C GLY A 90 1.84 -5.75 -20.62
N GLN A 91 1.66 -7.05 -20.84
CA GLN A 91 1.53 -8.02 -19.74
C GLN A 91 2.89 -8.50 -19.23
N TYR A 92 3.01 -8.56 -17.90
CA TYR A 92 4.16 -9.07 -17.19
C TYR A 92 3.73 -10.21 -16.28
N SER A 93 4.47 -11.31 -16.29
CA SER A 93 4.25 -12.43 -15.38
C SER A 93 4.78 -12.06 -14.00
N LEU A 94 3.98 -12.31 -12.96
CA LEU A 94 4.46 -12.13 -11.60
C LEU A 94 5.52 -13.19 -11.31
N GLY A 95 6.60 -12.74 -10.68
CA GLY A 95 7.72 -13.61 -10.34
C GLY A 95 8.47 -13.13 -9.11
N SER A 96 9.57 -13.82 -8.81
CA SER A 96 10.46 -13.47 -7.71
C SER A 96 11.59 -12.53 -8.17
N GLU A 97 12.32 -11.97 -7.20
CA GLU A 97 13.50 -11.15 -7.48
C GLU A 97 14.59 -11.95 -8.21
N GLU A 98 14.72 -13.24 -7.91
CA GLU A 98 15.64 -14.14 -8.61
C GLU A 98 15.23 -14.34 -10.08
N MET A 99 13.93 -14.47 -10.37
CA MET A 99 13.43 -14.57 -11.75
C MET A 99 13.67 -13.28 -12.52
N LEU A 100 13.48 -12.13 -11.88
CA LEU A 100 13.77 -10.83 -12.47
C LEU A 100 15.28 -10.69 -12.75
N ALA A 101 16.14 -11.09 -11.82
CA ALA A 101 17.59 -10.98 -11.97
C ALA A 101 18.17 -11.99 -12.98
N ALA A 102 17.54 -13.15 -13.15
CA ALA A 102 18.05 -14.24 -14.00
C ALA A 102 17.91 -13.95 -15.50
N ASP A 103 16.88 -13.22 -15.92
CA ASP A 103 16.62 -12.98 -17.34
C ASP A 103 16.04 -11.58 -17.60
N ALA A 104 16.89 -10.71 -18.15
CA ALA A 104 16.54 -9.34 -18.50
C ALA A 104 15.52 -9.25 -19.66
N SER A 105 15.42 -10.28 -20.50
CA SER A 105 14.52 -10.30 -21.65
C SER A 105 13.10 -10.73 -21.30
N ASN A 106 12.92 -11.41 -20.16
CA ASN A 106 11.61 -11.81 -19.68
C ASN A 106 10.86 -10.64 -19.06
N ARG A 107 9.56 -10.56 -19.38
CA ARG A 107 8.61 -9.63 -18.78
C ARG A 107 8.17 -10.13 -17.41
N THR A 108 9.12 -10.15 -16.47
CA THR A 108 8.88 -10.47 -15.06
C THR A 108 8.59 -9.19 -14.29
N ILE A 109 7.61 -9.23 -13.39
CA ILE A 109 7.31 -8.16 -12.45
C ILE A 109 7.27 -8.71 -11.04
N VAL A 110 8.00 -8.06 -10.15
CA VAL A 110 8.05 -8.41 -8.73
C VAL A 110 7.16 -7.43 -7.98
N ILE A 111 6.26 -7.96 -7.15
CA ILE A 111 5.35 -7.15 -6.34
C ILE A 111 5.47 -7.60 -4.89
N ASN A 112 5.90 -6.67 -4.04
CA ASN A 112 6.01 -6.85 -2.60
C ASN A 112 5.07 -5.88 -1.90
N CYS A 113 4.33 -6.37 -0.91
CA CYS A 113 3.48 -5.55 -0.06
C CYS A 113 4.00 -5.63 1.38
N THR A 114 4.59 -4.53 1.87
CA THR A 114 4.99 -4.41 3.26
C THR A 114 3.85 -3.79 4.03
N VAL A 115 3.28 -4.54 4.96
CA VAL A 115 2.21 -4.10 5.85
C VAL A 115 2.83 -3.63 7.15
N GLY A 116 2.60 -2.36 7.47
CA GLY A 116 2.88 -1.76 8.77
C GLY A 116 1.60 -1.24 9.42
N THR A 117 1.66 -0.95 10.72
CA THR A 117 0.57 -0.25 11.41
C THR A 117 1.06 1.12 11.86
N ALA A 118 0.15 2.10 12.00
CA ALA A 118 0.52 3.43 12.51
C ALA A 118 0.93 3.43 14.00
N VAL A 119 0.71 2.33 14.74
CA VAL A 119 0.85 2.26 16.20
C VAL A 119 1.81 1.16 16.69
N SER A 120 2.26 0.26 15.82
CA SER A 120 3.22 -0.80 16.13
C SER A 120 4.54 -0.57 15.41
N THR A 121 5.62 -0.96 16.06
CA THR A 121 6.96 -0.95 15.45
C THR A 121 7.20 -2.15 14.53
N GLY A 122 6.38 -3.20 14.62
CA GLY A 122 6.48 -4.37 13.77
C GLY A 122 5.82 -4.22 12.40
N ALA A 123 6.34 -4.95 11.41
CA ALA A 123 5.86 -4.97 10.03
C ALA A 123 5.95 -6.39 9.44
N VAL A 124 5.15 -6.66 8.42
CA VAL A 124 5.13 -7.94 7.72
C VAL A 124 5.21 -7.72 6.22
N MET A 125 6.18 -8.33 5.56
CA MET A 125 6.29 -8.32 4.11
C MET A 125 5.58 -9.53 3.52
N TYR A 126 4.71 -9.28 2.55
CA TYR A 126 4.05 -10.27 1.71
C TYR A 126 4.62 -10.19 0.30
N THR A 127 4.86 -11.34 -0.31
CA THR A 127 5.35 -11.45 -1.68
C THR A 127 4.52 -12.48 -2.45
N TYR A 128 4.65 -12.44 -3.77
CA TYR A 128 4.00 -13.42 -4.63
C TYR A 128 4.80 -14.73 -4.62
N GLY A 129 4.14 -15.84 -4.26
CA GLY A 129 4.71 -17.18 -4.24
C GLY A 129 4.07 -18.17 -5.22
N GLY A 130 3.16 -17.70 -6.09
CA GLY A 130 2.44 -18.53 -7.06
C GLY A 130 3.16 -18.65 -8.42
N THR A 131 2.50 -19.27 -9.41
CA THR A 131 3.11 -19.57 -10.72
C THR A 131 2.36 -19.02 -11.95
N ALA A 132 1.20 -18.35 -11.82
CA ALA A 132 0.35 -18.01 -12.97
C ALA A 132 -0.32 -16.62 -12.99
N ALA A 133 0.01 -15.70 -12.08
CA ALA A 133 -0.56 -14.35 -12.10
C ALA A 133 0.19 -13.42 -13.08
N THR A 134 -0.54 -12.48 -13.68
CA THR A 134 0.02 -11.44 -14.56
C THR A 134 -0.43 -10.05 -14.12
N ALA A 135 0.43 -9.05 -14.27
CA ALA A 135 0.08 -7.65 -14.14
C ALA A 135 0.20 -6.93 -15.48
N THR A 136 -0.65 -5.93 -15.67
CA THR A 136 -0.65 -5.07 -16.85
C THR A 136 0.13 -3.80 -16.54
N VAL A 137 1.11 -3.51 -17.39
CA VAL A 137 1.93 -2.30 -17.34
C VAL A 137 1.55 -1.39 -18.50
N THR A 138 1.25 -0.13 -18.22
CA THR A 138 0.97 0.92 -19.21
C THR A 138 1.85 2.14 -18.93
N LYS A 139 1.94 3.09 -19.86
CA LYS A 139 2.54 4.41 -19.63
C LYS A 139 1.51 5.50 -19.82
N ASP A 140 1.63 6.56 -19.03
CA ASP A 140 0.91 7.79 -19.32
C ASP A 140 1.65 8.63 -20.38
N LYS A 141 1.01 9.74 -20.73
CA LYS A 141 1.49 10.76 -21.67
C LYS A 141 2.79 11.45 -21.23
N ASP A 142 3.15 11.35 -19.95
CA ASP A 142 4.41 11.88 -19.38
C ASP A 142 5.50 10.79 -19.31
N GLY A 143 5.20 9.57 -19.76
CA GLY A 143 6.10 8.43 -19.79
C GLY A 143 6.24 7.69 -18.46
N LYS A 144 5.42 8.01 -17.43
CA LYS A 144 5.41 7.26 -16.17
C LYS A 144 4.68 5.94 -16.35
N PHE A 145 5.15 4.91 -15.68
CA PHE A 145 4.55 3.59 -15.75
C PHE A 145 3.43 3.46 -14.73
N HIS A 146 2.37 2.76 -15.13
CA HIS A 146 1.21 2.44 -14.32
C HIS A 146 1.00 0.94 -14.33
N VAL A 147 0.83 0.34 -13.15
CA VAL A 147 0.73 -1.12 -12.98
C VAL A 147 -0.61 -1.49 -12.38
N SER A 148 -1.31 -2.42 -13.02
CA SER A 148 -2.54 -3.02 -12.52
C SER A 148 -2.40 -4.52 -12.35
N LEU A 149 -2.93 -5.06 -11.25
CA LEU A 149 -2.85 -6.46 -10.87
C LEU A 149 -4.26 -6.96 -10.51
N PRO A 150 -4.83 -7.91 -11.29
CA PRO A 150 -6.02 -8.64 -10.88
C PRO A 150 -5.80 -9.36 -9.54
N THR A 151 -6.88 -9.70 -8.84
CA THR A 151 -6.80 -10.35 -7.54
C THR A 151 -5.85 -11.55 -7.54
N THR A 152 -4.81 -11.45 -6.72
CA THR A 152 -3.71 -12.42 -6.63
C THR A 152 -3.34 -12.65 -5.18
N THR A 153 -3.07 -13.88 -4.78
CA THR A 153 -2.64 -14.20 -3.41
C THR A 153 -1.17 -13.86 -3.19
N LEU A 154 -0.89 -13.05 -2.16
CA LEU A 154 0.45 -12.89 -1.61
C LEU A 154 0.58 -13.69 -0.31
N THR A 155 1.76 -14.24 -0.09
CA THR A 155 2.12 -15.01 1.10
C THR A 155 3.12 -14.26 1.94
N LYS A 156 3.00 -14.40 3.26
CA LYS A 156 3.94 -13.85 4.23
C LYS A 156 5.35 -14.36 3.92
N LYS A 157 6.30 -13.44 3.84
CA LYS A 157 7.71 -13.74 3.54
C LYS A 157 8.62 -13.44 4.73
N LEU A 158 8.39 -12.30 5.38
CA LEU A 158 9.27 -11.80 6.43
C LEU A 158 8.47 -11.01 7.47
N GLU A 159 8.79 -11.23 8.74
CA GLU A 159 8.32 -10.40 9.85
C GLU A 159 9.50 -9.58 10.38
N VAL A 160 9.28 -8.28 10.56
CA VAL A 160 10.25 -7.33 11.08
C VAL A 160 9.80 -6.88 12.47
N LEU A 161 10.73 -6.86 13.43
CA LEU A 161 10.47 -6.47 14.83
C LEU A 161 9.29 -7.23 15.47
N GLY A 162 9.17 -8.54 15.19
CA GLY A 162 8.10 -9.39 15.71
C GLY A 162 6.79 -9.36 14.93
N GLY A 163 6.74 -8.63 13.80
CA GLY A 163 5.60 -8.65 12.89
C GLY A 163 4.38 -7.89 13.40
N ILE A 164 3.21 -8.26 12.90
CA ILE A 164 1.92 -7.70 13.31
C ILE A 164 1.09 -8.83 13.92
N ALA A 165 0.65 -8.65 15.17
CA ALA A 165 -0.14 -9.65 15.86
C ALA A 165 -1.44 -9.98 15.07
N GLY A 166 -1.68 -11.27 14.85
CA GLY A 166 -2.85 -11.74 14.09
C GLY A 166 -2.75 -11.58 12.57
N ALA A 167 -1.57 -11.19 12.05
CA ALA A 167 -1.33 -11.17 10.61
C ALA A 167 -1.42 -12.58 10.01
N ARG A 168 -2.33 -12.75 9.04
CA ARG A 168 -2.55 -14.02 8.34
C ARG A 168 -1.33 -14.45 7.53
N GLU A 169 -1.22 -15.73 7.23
CA GLU A 169 -0.14 -16.26 6.37
C GLU A 169 -0.27 -15.82 4.91
N ALA A 170 -1.48 -15.45 4.46
CA ALA A 170 -1.71 -14.98 3.11
C ALA A 170 -2.85 -13.95 3.07
N TYR A 171 -2.77 -13.07 2.07
CA TYR A 171 -3.82 -12.13 1.71
C TYR A 171 -3.97 -12.05 0.19
N GLU A 172 -5.19 -11.76 -0.25
CA GLU A 172 -5.42 -11.38 -1.64
C GLU A 172 -5.00 -9.92 -1.84
N LEU A 173 -4.18 -9.64 -2.85
CA LEU A 173 -3.83 -8.32 -3.33
C LEU A 173 -4.56 -8.04 -4.63
N THR A 174 -5.17 -6.86 -4.76
CA THR A 174 -5.61 -6.30 -6.05
C THR A 174 -5.01 -4.91 -6.18
N VAL A 175 -4.47 -4.57 -7.34
CA VAL A 175 -3.86 -3.25 -7.60
C VAL A 175 -4.52 -2.65 -8.83
N ASN A 176 -4.92 -1.40 -8.73
CA ASN A 176 -5.44 -0.64 -9.84
C ASN A 176 -4.56 0.61 -10.01
N ASN A 177 -3.88 0.66 -11.14
CA ASN A 177 -3.18 1.85 -11.62
C ASN A 177 -2.15 2.41 -10.61
N ALA A 178 -1.26 1.56 -10.10
CA ALA A 178 -0.16 1.97 -9.23
C ALA A 178 0.97 2.64 -10.03
N TYR A 179 1.34 3.86 -9.64
CA TYR A 179 2.37 4.70 -10.26
C TYR A 179 2.94 5.71 -9.26
#